data_AF-A0A367FRM2-F1
#
_entry.id   AF-A0A367FRM2-F1
#
_cell.length_a   1.000
_cell.length_b   1.000
_cell.length_c   1.000
_cell.angle_alpha   90.00
_cell.angle_beta   90.00
_cell.angle_gamma   90.00
#
_symmetry.space_group_name_H-M   'P 1'
#
loop_
_entity.id
_entity.type
_entity.pdbx_description
1 polymer ?
#
loop_
_entity_poly.entity_id
_entity_poly.type
_entity_poly.pdbx_seq_one_letter_code
_entity_poly.pdbx_strand_id
1 'polypeptide(L)'
;MDTSAEPMTEELSHGYDPPSRLSLWARAHRRPLAVCLAAVVLLCASGAGGLYLRELSLRPLPPPDGPWPEPTGFVVTLCQVPFHDCSPTVNEAAKDLPAVTAALRAIPGVATIRLDVPSVRRDTGVQSLERDTGIWTSRVLKETPYLVYYPVSLHGTLGRLEDYARVAERARSIPGVNHVSLKAPGFWEDKADVEIELCAHGPGLLCTGVNDPSATEAQKQDIVDRLWGIDGVEKIYFEDRAHTEKVRRHYAAPGPDGSEAPADDGVLTLDEMTESFYVRLSDRRAIEIIGRSITDMPGVHFVKRIGAA
;
A
#
# COMPACT_ATOMS: atom_id res chain seq x y z
N MET A 1 -78.64 15.39 79.81
CA MET A 1 -77.98 16.66 79.47
C MET A 1 -76.60 16.29 79.01
N ASP A 2 -76.42 16.30 77.69
CA ASP A 2 -75.22 15.95 76.96
C ASP A 2 -74.05 16.88 77.29
N THR A 3 -72.89 16.28 77.56
CA THR A 3 -71.58 16.94 77.54
C THR A 3 -70.73 16.19 76.53
N SER A 4 -70.72 16.70 75.30
CA SER A 4 -69.79 16.29 74.25
C SER A 4 -68.38 16.76 74.61
N ALA A 5 -67.45 15.81 74.72
CA ALA A 5 -66.02 16.07 74.86
C ALA A 5 -65.34 15.86 73.50
N GLU A 6 -64.81 16.95 72.93
CA GLU A 6 -63.91 16.91 71.76
C GLU A 6 -62.51 16.46 72.20
N PRO A 7 -61.87 15.49 71.49
CA PRO A 7 -60.47 15.16 71.74
C PRO A 7 -59.54 16.20 71.09
N MET A 8 -58.63 16.72 71.91
CA MET A 8 -57.51 17.58 71.54
C MET A 8 -56.67 16.97 70.41
N THR A 9 -56.44 17.76 69.37
CA THR A 9 -55.39 17.53 68.38
C THR A 9 -54.03 17.89 69.00
N GLU A 10 -53.18 16.89 69.14
CA GLU A 10 -51.80 17.01 69.61
C GLU A 10 -50.98 17.68 68.48
N GLU A 11 -50.78 19.00 68.57
CA GLU A 11 -49.86 19.73 67.71
C GLU A 11 -48.43 19.21 67.94
N LEU A 12 -47.98 18.33 67.04
CA LEU A 12 -46.58 17.98 66.87
C LEU A 12 -45.80 19.25 66.48
N SER A 13 -45.26 19.92 67.50
CA SER A 13 -44.29 21.00 67.36
C SER A 13 -43.06 20.47 66.61
N HIS A 14 -43.04 20.69 65.29
CA HIS A 14 -41.88 20.39 64.47
C HIS A 14 -40.76 21.37 64.85
N GLY A 15 -39.85 20.89 65.70
CA GLY A 15 -38.62 21.58 66.06
C GLY A 15 -37.90 22.05 64.79
N TYR A 16 -37.78 23.37 64.66
CA TYR A 16 -37.07 24.01 63.56
C TYR A 16 -35.57 23.80 63.81
N ASP A 17 -35.02 22.71 63.28
CA ASP A 17 -33.57 22.50 63.32
C ASP A 17 -32.89 23.58 62.47
N PRO A 18 -32.05 24.43 63.07
CA PRO A 18 -31.34 25.45 62.31
C PRO A 18 -30.47 24.76 61.25
N PRO A 19 -30.45 25.25 60.01
CA PRO A 19 -29.67 24.65 58.94
C PRO A 19 -28.22 24.54 59.37
N SER A 20 -27.68 23.32 59.33
CA SER A 20 -26.29 23.06 59.71
C SER A 20 -25.35 23.96 58.90
N ARG A 21 -24.23 24.40 59.50
CA ARG A 21 -23.24 25.27 58.81
C ARG A 21 -22.79 24.71 57.45
N LEU A 22 -22.80 23.38 57.30
CA LEU A 22 -22.52 22.67 56.05
C LEU A 22 -23.53 22.98 54.94
N SER A 23 -24.82 23.11 55.27
CA SER A 23 -25.88 23.39 54.29
C SER A 23 -25.80 24.82 53.74
N LEU A 24 -25.41 25.79 54.58
CA LEU A 24 -25.20 27.18 54.16
C LEU A 24 -23.96 27.30 53.28
N TRP A 25 -22.86 26.63 53.64
CA TRP A 25 -21.65 26.55 52.83
C TRP A 25 -21.90 25.90 51.47
N ALA A 26 -22.60 24.76 51.45
CA ALA A 26 -22.94 24.05 50.23
C ALA A 26 -23.82 24.92 49.30
N ARG A 27 -24.78 25.68 49.83
CA ARG A 27 -25.56 26.64 49.02
C ARG A 27 -24.70 27.75 48.44
N ALA A 28 -23.80 28.33 49.25
CA ALA A 28 -22.93 29.40 48.81
C ALA A 28 -21.93 28.95 47.72
N HIS A 29 -21.54 27.68 47.71
CA HIS A 29 -20.53 27.16 46.78
C HIS A 29 -21.05 26.22 45.70
N ARG A 30 -22.36 25.91 45.68
CA ARG A 30 -22.95 25.07 44.64
C ARG A 30 -22.69 25.58 43.22
N ARG A 31 -22.80 26.90 43.01
CA ARG A 31 -22.56 27.52 41.69
C ARG A 31 -21.08 27.45 41.26
N PRO A 32 -20.10 27.92 42.05
CA PRO A 32 -18.70 27.80 41.66
C PRO A 32 -18.27 26.34 41.52
N LEU A 33 -18.74 25.42 42.38
CA LEU A 33 -18.45 23.99 42.24
C LEU A 33 -19.03 23.40 40.94
N ALA A 34 -20.27 23.76 40.57
CA ALA A 34 -20.85 23.32 39.31
C ALA A 34 -20.10 23.87 38.10
N VAL A 35 -19.64 25.13 38.14
CA VAL A 35 -18.82 25.73 37.08
C VAL A 35 -17.46 25.03 36.98
N CYS A 36 -16.78 24.79 38.11
CA CYS A 36 -15.52 24.06 38.13
C CYS A 36 -15.68 22.65 37.57
N LEU A 37 -16.72 21.92 37.98
CA LEU A 37 -17.02 20.59 37.47
C LEU A 37 -17.27 20.61 35.95
N ALA A 38 -18.07 21.55 35.47
CA ALA A 38 -18.33 21.71 34.05
C ALA A 38 -17.05 22.01 33.26
N ALA A 39 -16.17 22.88 33.78
CA ALA A 39 -14.89 23.19 33.17
C ALA A 39 -13.97 21.97 33.10
N VAL A 40 -13.88 21.19 34.18
CA VAL A 40 -13.09 19.94 34.20
C VAL A 40 -13.63 18.93 33.18
N VAL A 41 -14.94 18.73 33.12
CA VAL A 41 -15.56 17.83 32.13
C VAL A 41 -15.25 18.28 30.71
N LEU A 42 -15.35 19.57 30.41
CA LEU A 42 -15.01 20.11 29.08
C LEU A 42 -13.55 19.91 28.72
N LEU A 43 -12.63 20.13 29.67
CA LEU A 43 -11.19 19.90 29.45
C LEU A 43 -10.89 18.41 29.25
N CYS A 44 -11.49 17.52 30.04
CA CYS A 44 -11.34 16.08 29.87
C CYS A 44 -11.91 15.61 28.52
N ALA A 45 -13.10 16.08 28.13
CA ALA A 45 -13.71 15.74 26.85
C ALA A 45 -12.88 16.26 25.67
N SER A 46 -12.34 17.47 25.77
CA SER A 46 -11.47 18.05 24.74
C SER A 46 -10.13 17.30 24.66
N GLY A 47 -9.55 16.92 25.79
CA GLY A 47 -8.33 16.12 25.84
C GLY A 47 -8.53 14.73 25.23
N ALA A 48 -9.61 14.04 25.60
CA ALA A 48 -9.97 12.75 25.03
C ALA A 48 -10.27 12.85 23.52
N GLY A 49 -11.00 13.87 23.09
CA GLY A 49 -11.27 14.14 21.67
C GLY A 49 -10.00 14.45 20.88
N GLY A 50 -9.08 15.24 21.45
CA GLY A 50 -7.79 15.53 20.84
C GLY A 50 -6.90 14.30 20.69
N LEU A 51 -6.85 13.44 21.73
CA LEU A 51 -6.13 12.15 21.66
C LEU A 51 -6.74 11.23 20.61
N TYR A 52 -8.06 11.11 20.56
CA TYR A 52 -8.76 10.30 19.56
C TYR A 52 -8.49 10.77 18.12
N LEU A 53 -8.56 12.08 17.87
CA LEU A 53 -8.26 12.65 16.56
C LEU A 53 -6.78 12.46 16.18
N ARG A 54 -5.87 12.55 17.16
CA ARG A 54 -4.45 12.25 16.95
C ARG A 54 -4.25 10.79 16.57
N GLU A 55 -4.85 9.85 17.30
CA GLU A 55 -4.77 8.42 16.98
C GLU A 55 -5.32 8.12 15.60
N LEU A 56 -6.44 8.74 15.21
CA LEU A 56 -6.97 8.62 13.85
C LEU A 56 -6.02 9.17 12.79
N SER A 57 -5.35 10.30 13.07
CA SER A 57 -4.39 10.90 12.13
C SER A 57 -3.13 10.05 11.91
N LEU A 58 -2.83 9.14 12.85
CA LEU A 58 -1.71 8.21 12.75
C LEU A 58 -2.10 6.89 12.06
N ARG A 59 -3.37 6.70 11.69
CA ARG A 59 -3.76 5.51 10.93
C ARG A 59 -3.36 5.67 9.47
N PRO A 60 -2.95 4.59 8.80
CA PRO A 60 -2.80 4.60 7.35
C PRO A 60 -4.10 5.05 6.67
N LEU A 61 -3.94 5.88 5.65
CA LEU A 61 -5.04 6.31 4.78
C LEU A 61 -5.39 5.19 3.79
N PRO A 62 -6.65 5.10 3.31
CA PRO A 62 -6.96 4.26 2.18
C PRO A 62 -6.26 4.78 0.92
N PRO A 63 -6.09 3.94 -0.13
CA PRO A 63 -5.57 4.40 -1.40
C PRO A 63 -6.45 5.52 -1.97
N PRO A 64 -5.85 6.53 -2.64
CA PRO A 64 -6.62 7.58 -3.28
C PRO A 64 -7.44 7.00 -4.45
N ASP A 65 -8.59 7.57 -4.78
CA ASP A 65 -9.42 7.06 -5.87
C ASP A 65 -8.83 7.32 -7.27
N GLY A 66 -7.85 8.22 -7.40
CA GLY A 66 -7.23 8.62 -8.66
C GLY A 66 -6.31 9.85 -8.52
N PRO A 67 -5.92 10.48 -9.64
CA PRO A 67 -6.19 10.05 -11.01
C PRO A 67 -5.46 8.74 -11.34
N TRP A 68 -6.10 7.94 -12.19
CA TRP A 68 -5.50 6.73 -12.76
C TRP A 68 -4.58 7.13 -13.91
N PRO A 69 -3.35 6.59 -13.98
CA PRO A 69 -2.41 6.96 -15.02
C PRO A 69 -2.88 6.45 -16.38
N GLU A 70 -2.80 7.30 -17.39
CA GLU A 70 -3.11 6.90 -18.77
C GLU A 70 -1.93 6.09 -19.35
N PRO A 71 -2.21 4.99 -20.08
CA PRO A 71 -1.17 4.27 -20.79
C PRO A 71 -0.46 5.15 -21.82
N THR A 72 0.87 5.13 -21.77
CA THR A 72 1.78 5.91 -22.62
C THR A 72 2.44 5.04 -23.70
N GLY A 73 2.30 3.72 -23.62
CA GLY A 73 2.95 2.80 -24.53
C GLY A 73 2.70 1.34 -24.16
N PHE A 74 3.68 0.49 -24.45
CA PHE A 74 3.65 -0.94 -24.15
C PHE A 74 5.03 -1.45 -23.73
N VAL A 75 5.05 -2.56 -23.01
CA VAL A 75 6.26 -3.31 -22.67
C VAL A 75 6.18 -4.69 -23.29
N VAL A 76 7.27 -5.12 -23.92
CA VAL A 76 7.44 -6.47 -24.45
C VAL A 76 8.49 -7.17 -23.60
N THR A 77 8.06 -8.16 -22.84
CA THR A 77 8.96 -9.00 -22.05
C THR A 77 9.41 -10.17 -22.91
N LEU A 78 10.72 -10.37 -23.02
CA LEU A 78 11.29 -11.46 -23.82
C LEU A 78 11.40 -12.76 -23.02
N CYS A 79 11.36 -13.88 -23.73
CA CYS A 79 11.58 -15.20 -23.18
C CYS A 79 12.98 -15.35 -22.60
N GLN A 80 13.06 -15.77 -21.34
CA GLN A 80 14.32 -16.02 -20.63
C GLN A 80 14.18 -17.18 -19.63
N VAL A 81 15.21 -18.00 -19.49
CA VAL A 81 15.25 -19.08 -18.49
C VAL A 81 15.39 -18.47 -17.09
N PRO A 82 14.63 -18.92 -16.08
CA PRO A 82 13.80 -20.13 -16.05
C PRO A 82 12.28 -19.92 -16.17
N PHE A 83 11.78 -18.92 -16.91
CA PHE A 83 10.33 -18.75 -17.05
C PHE A 83 9.68 -19.94 -17.79
N HIS A 84 8.66 -20.53 -17.18
CA HIS A 84 8.12 -21.86 -17.51
C HIS A 84 7.35 -21.94 -18.84
N ASP A 85 6.90 -20.80 -19.38
CA ASP A 85 6.06 -20.77 -20.59
C ASP A 85 6.84 -20.57 -21.89
N CYS A 86 8.15 -20.40 -21.78
CA CYS A 86 9.02 -20.30 -22.94
C CYS A 86 9.54 -21.68 -23.32
N SER A 87 9.17 -22.16 -24.52
CA SER A 87 9.74 -23.40 -25.08
C SER A 87 11.28 -23.37 -25.02
N PRO A 88 11.96 -24.47 -24.66
CA PRO A 88 13.41 -24.51 -24.57
C PRO A 88 14.15 -24.11 -25.87
N THR A 89 13.48 -24.20 -27.02
CA THR A 89 14.00 -23.77 -28.33
C THR A 89 13.94 -22.26 -28.57
N VAL A 90 13.11 -21.53 -27.81
CA VAL A 90 12.93 -20.05 -27.90
C VAL A 90 13.94 -19.29 -27.02
N ASN A 91 14.80 -20.02 -26.29
CA ASN A 91 15.86 -19.51 -25.42
C ASN A 91 16.98 -18.70 -26.13
N GLU A 92 16.89 -18.52 -27.44
CA GLU A 92 17.80 -17.69 -28.22
C GLU A 92 17.23 -16.31 -28.59
N ALA A 93 15.99 -15.99 -28.23
CA ALA A 93 15.40 -14.70 -28.53
C ALA A 93 16.15 -13.51 -27.92
N ALA A 94 16.68 -13.66 -26.71
CA ALA A 94 17.58 -12.67 -26.12
C ALA A 94 18.91 -12.55 -26.89
N LYS A 95 19.32 -13.58 -27.65
CA LYS A 95 20.49 -13.55 -28.55
C LYS A 95 20.17 -12.82 -29.85
N ASP A 96 18.91 -12.85 -30.31
CA ASP A 96 18.45 -12.12 -31.50
C ASP A 96 17.57 -10.90 -31.18
N LEU A 97 17.97 -10.18 -30.14
CA LEU A 97 17.39 -8.90 -29.78
C LEU A 97 17.30 -7.91 -30.95
N PRO A 98 18.28 -7.84 -31.88
CA PRO A 98 18.16 -7.01 -33.07
C PRO A 98 16.97 -7.40 -33.97
N ALA A 99 16.74 -8.70 -34.24
CA ALA A 99 15.61 -9.11 -35.07
C ALA A 99 14.27 -8.85 -34.39
N VAL A 100 14.13 -9.14 -33.09
CA VAL A 100 12.89 -8.85 -32.34
C VAL A 100 12.60 -7.35 -32.34
N THR A 101 13.61 -6.52 -32.11
CA THR A 101 13.49 -5.06 -32.17
C THR A 101 13.07 -4.57 -33.56
N ALA A 102 13.66 -5.13 -34.62
CA ALA A 102 13.31 -4.78 -36.00
C ALA A 102 11.86 -5.20 -36.33
N ALA A 103 11.45 -6.40 -35.93
CA ALA A 103 10.10 -6.91 -36.12
C ALA A 103 9.06 -6.04 -35.40
N LEU A 104 9.31 -5.65 -34.15
CA LEU A 104 8.44 -4.74 -33.40
C LEU A 104 8.31 -3.36 -34.07
N ARG A 105 9.42 -2.79 -34.55
CA ARG A 105 9.41 -1.52 -35.29
C ARG A 105 8.64 -1.60 -36.60
N ALA A 106 8.57 -2.77 -37.21
CA ALA A 106 7.84 -2.99 -38.44
C ALA A 106 6.31 -3.10 -38.24
N ILE A 107 5.81 -3.19 -37.00
CA ILE A 107 4.37 -3.29 -36.72
C ILE A 107 3.69 -1.93 -36.95
N PRO A 108 2.69 -1.83 -37.85
CA PRO A 108 1.86 -0.64 -38.01
C PRO A 108 1.18 -0.18 -36.71
N GLY A 109 1.47 1.05 -36.30
CA GLY A 109 0.98 1.66 -35.04
C GLY A 109 2.05 1.80 -33.96
N VAL A 110 3.21 1.15 -34.11
CA VAL A 110 4.37 1.36 -33.25
C VAL A 110 5.11 2.63 -33.68
N ALA A 111 5.28 3.58 -32.76
CA ALA A 111 5.97 4.84 -33.01
C ALA A 111 7.46 4.76 -32.66
N THR A 112 7.80 4.18 -31.50
CA THR A 112 9.19 3.99 -31.08
C THR A 112 9.38 2.64 -30.39
N ILE A 113 10.61 2.13 -30.40
CA ILE A 113 11.05 1.00 -29.58
C ILE A 113 12.39 1.36 -28.96
N ARG A 114 12.46 1.29 -27.63
CA ARG A 114 13.66 1.45 -26.82
C ARG A 114 13.94 0.14 -26.09
N LEU A 115 15.20 -0.25 -26.13
CA LEU A 115 15.68 -1.35 -25.31
C LEU A 115 15.89 -0.85 -23.90
N ASP A 116 15.27 -1.53 -22.94
CA ASP A 116 15.64 -1.41 -21.55
C ASP A 116 16.46 -2.66 -21.19
N VAL A 117 17.77 -2.46 -21.02
CA VAL A 117 18.63 -3.49 -20.46
C VAL A 117 18.75 -3.12 -18.99
N PRO A 118 18.13 -3.89 -18.08
CA PRO A 118 18.42 -3.74 -16.67
C PRO A 118 19.94 -3.79 -16.51
N SER A 119 20.54 -2.72 -16.00
CA SER A 119 22.01 -2.63 -15.83
C SER A 119 22.55 -3.57 -14.75
N VAL A 120 21.69 -4.45 -14.21
CA VAL A 120 22.03 -5.48 -13.23
C VAL A 120 22.98 -6.47 -13.90
N ARG A 121 24.28 -6.17 -13.82
CA ARG A 121 25.33 -7.12 -14.16
C ARG A 121 25.13 -8.34 -13.27
N ARG A 122 25.10 -9.53 -13.86
CA ARG A 122 25.05 -10.82 -13.14
C ARG A 122 26.10 -10.93 -12.04
N ASP A 123 27.19 -10.19 -12.18
CA ASP A 123 28.38 -10.34 -11.32
C ASP A 123 28.42 -9.34 -10.14
N THR A 124 27.55 -8.32 -10.08
CA THR A 124 27.60 -7.27 -9.03
C THR A 124 26.57 -7.43 -7.90
N GLY A 125 25.78 -8.49 -7.90
CA GLY A 125 24.96 -8.93 -6.76
C GLY A 125 23.86 -7.96 -6.31
N VAL A 126 23.15 -8.34 -5.24
CA VAL A 126 21.99 -7.63 -4.67
C VAL A 126 22.30 -6.18 -4.25
N GLN A 127 23.57 -5.85 -4.01
CA GLN A 127 23.99 -4.47 -3.73
C GLN A 127 23.92 -3.55 -4.97
N SER A 128 24.13 -4.08 -6.18
CA SER A 128 23.90 -3.32 -7.42
C SER A 128 22.42 -3.06 -7.59
N LEU A 129 21.58 -4.05 -7.31
CA LEU A 129 20.13 -3.91 -7.35
C LEU A 129 19.67 -2.79 -6.41
N GLU A 130 20.03 -2.86 -5.12
CA GLU A 130 19.67 -1.82 -4.14
C GLU A 130 20.06 -0.41 -4.60
N ARG A 131 21.23 -0.27 -5.22
CA ARG A 131 21.74 1.01 -5.69
C ARG A 131 21.04 1.50 -6.96
N ASP A 132 20.85 0.60 -7.92
CA ASP A 132 20.42 0.93 -9.27
C ASP A 132 18.88 1.05 -9.33
N THR A 133 18.15 0.20 -8.60
CA THR A 133 16.68 0.20 -8.58
C THR A 133 16.09 0.85 -7.34
N GLY A 134 16.88 1.06 -6.28
CA GLY A 134 16.36 1.54 -5.01
C GLY A 134 15.43 0.53 -4.33
N ILE A 135 15.64 -0.77 -4.55
CA ILE A 135 14.91 -1.86 -3.90
C ILE A 135 15.77 -2.45 -2.79
N TRP A 136 15.39 -2.20 -1.54
CA TRP A 136 15.97 -2.85 -0.36
C TRP A 136 15.25 -4.17 -0.12
N THR A 137 15.98 -5.25 -0.39
CA THR A 137 15.46 -6.61 -0.21
C THR A 137 15.84 -7.15 1.16
N SER A 138 14.93 -7.94 1.74
CA SER A 138 15.17 -8.62 3.01
C SER A 138 16.39 -9.53 2.92
N ARG A 139 16.97 -9.90 4.08
CA ARG A 139 18.07 -10.88 4.13
C ARG A 139 17.78 -12.15 3.33
N VAL A 140 16.53 -12.60 3.28
CA VAL A 140 16.13 -13.83 2.60
C VAL A 140 16.33 -13.75 1.09
N LEU A 141 15.93 -12.62 0.49
CA LEU A 141 16.16 -12.35 -0.92
C LEU A 141 17.66 -12.17 -1.23
N LYS A 142 18.46 -11.67 -0.28
CA LYS A 142 19.92 -11.61 -0.40
C LYS A 142 20.57 -12.98 -0.50
N GLU A 143 19.98 -13.97 0.15
CA GLU A 143 20.47 -15.35 0.17
C GLU A 143 19.89 -16.22 -0.97
N THR A 144 18.91 -15.71 -1.72
CA THR A 144 18.24 -16.40 -2.84
C THR A 144 18.40 -15.65 -4.16
N PRO A 145 19.61 -15.63 -4.76
CA PRO A 145 19.94 -14.79 -5.92
C PRO A 145 19.15 -15.12 -7.21
N TYR A 146 18.42 -16.24 -7.25
CA TYR A 146 17.61 -16.64 -8.40
C TYR A 146 16.29 -15.88 -8.53
N LEU A 147 15.82 -15.21 -7.48
CA LEU A 147 14.49 -14.57 -7.46
C LEU A 147 14.47 -13.17 -8.09
N VAL A 148 15.62 -12.51 -8.23
CA VAL A 148 15.71 -11.18 -8.82
C VAL A 148 16.16 -11.27 -10.27
N TYR A 149 15.38 -11.98 -11.08
CA TYR A 149 15.62 -12.04 -12.51
C TYR A 149 14.71 -11.05 -13.24
N TYR A 150 15.26 -9.88 -13.61
CA TYR A 150 14.55 -8.93 -14.47
C TYR A 150 14.65 -9.39 -15.92
N PRO A 151 13.53 -9.82 -16.54
CA PRO A 151 13.57 -10.22 -17.92
C PRO A 151 13.94 -9.02 -18.81
N VAL A 152 14.75 -9.26 -19.85
CA VAL A 152 15.02 -8.22 -20.87
C VAL A 152 13.70 -7.77 -21.46
N SER A 153 13.49 -6.46 -21.44
CA SER A 153 12.24 -5.84 -21.84
C SER A 153 12.49 -4.78 -22.91
N LEU A 154 11.58 -4.69 -23.88
CA LEU A 154 11.55 -3.65 -24.89
C LEU A 154 10.36 -2.74 -24.62
N HIS A 155 10.60 -1.43 -24.51
CA HIS A 155 9.55 -0.45 -24.31
C HIS A 155 9.20 0.19 -25.64
N GLY A 156 7.92 0.13 -25.99
CA GLY A 156 7.38 0.78 -27.17
C GLY A 156 6.44 1.93 -26.83
N THR A 157 6.34 2.90 -27.75
CA THR A 157 5.25 3.87 -27.75
C THR A 157 4.34 3.59 -28.93
N LEU A 158 3.04 3.85 -28.76
CA LEU A 158 2.05 3.74 -29.82
C LEU A 158 1.86 5.10 -30.49
N GLY A 159 1.53 5.10 -31.78
CA GLY A 159 1.04 6.30 -32.45
C GLY A 159 -0.33 6.73 -31.91
N ARG A 160 -1.18 5.77 -31.55
CA ARG A 160 -2.49 5.96 -30.93
C ARG A 160 -2.79 4.80 -29.99
N LEU A 161 -3.42 5.05 -28.84
CA LEU A 161 -3.64 4.01 -27.83
C LEU A 161 -4.58 2.90 -28.31
N GLU A 162 -5.55 3.23 -29.17
CA GLU A 162 -6.53 2.28 -29.73
C GLU A 162 -5.87 1.22 -30.63
N ASP A 163 -4.64 1.47 -31.08
CA ASP A 163 -3.87 0.50 -31.87
C ASP A 163 -3.24 -0.60 -31.00
N TYR A 164 -3.30 -0.50 -29.66
CA TYR A 164 -2.65 -1.43 -28.73
C TYR A 164 -3.04 -2.89 -29.00
N ALA A 165 -4.34 -3.22 -29.06
CA ALA A 165 -4.77 -4.62 -29.16
C ALA A 165 -4.16 -5.34 -30.38
N ARG A 166 -4.16 -4.64 -31.53
CA ARG A 166 -3.56 -5.12 -32.77
C ARG A 166 -2.03 -5.19 -32.69
N VAL A 167 -1.38 -4.23 -32.04
CA VAL A 167 0.07 -4.24 -31.84
C VAL A 167 0.48 -5.39 -30.92
N ALA A 168 -0.25 -5.60 -29.82
CA ALA A 168 0.02 -6.65 -28.86
C ALA A 168 -0.18 -8.05 -29.45
N GLU A 169 -1.25 -8.27 -30.20
CA GLU A 169 -1.47 -9.53 -30.94
C GLU A 169 -0.28 -9.86 -31.88
N ARG A 170 0.15 -8.89 -32.70
CA ARG A 170 1.29 -9.07 -33.60
C ARG A 170 2.60 -9.26 -32.85
N ALA A 171 2.83 -8.49 -31.79
CA ALA A 171 4.02 -8.61 -30.97
C ALA A 171 4.14 -9.99 -30.32
N ARG A 172 3.04 -10.55 -29.79
CA ARG A 172 3.01 -11.91 -29.22
C ARG A 172 3.32 -13.00 -30.26
N SER A 173 3.05 -12.76 -31.54
CA SER A 173 3.39 -13.71 -32.62
C SER A 173 4.88 -13.70 -32.99
N ILE A 174 5.67 -12.74 -32.50
CA ILE A 174 7.11 -12.68 -32.76
C ILE A 174 7.82 -13.76 -31.92
N PRO A 175 8.61 -14.66 -32.55
CA PRO A 175 9.39 -15.64 -31.81
C PRO A 175 10.27 -14.98 -30.75
N GLY A 176 10.13 -15.41 -29.49
CA GLY A 176 10.90 -14.84 -28.39
C GLY A 176 10.20 -13.84 -27.50
N VAL A 177 9.01 -13.40 -27.88
CA VAL A 177 8.16 -12.59 -27.01
C VAL A 177 7.43 -13.52 -26.04
N ASN A 178 7.61 -13.26 -24.74
CA ASN A 178 6.89 -13.96 -23.68
C ASN A 178 5.57 -13.26 -23.40
N HIS A 179 5.64 -11.96 -23.12
CA HIS A 179 4.49 -11.18 -22.68
C HIS A 179 4.48 -9.79 -23.30
N VAL A 180 3.28 -9.25 -23.51
CA VAL A 180 3.06 -7.87 -23.96
C VAL A 180 1.97 -7.23 -23.10
N SER A 181 2.33 -6.13 -22.44
CA SER A 181 1.46 -5.35 -21.55
C SER A 181 1.44 -3.87 -21.93
N LEU A 182 0.42 -3.15 -21.45
CA LEU A 182 0.40 -1.69 -21.52
C LEU A 182 1.47 -1.11 -20.59
N LYS A 183 2.12 -0.05 -21.05
CA LYS A 183 3.02 0.77 -20.23
C LYS A 183 2.25 2.00 -19.80
N ALA A 184 1.98 2.14 -18.51
CA ALA A 184 1.59 3.40 -17.89
C ALA A 184 2.59 3.76 -16.78
N PRO A 185 2.67 5.05 -16.39
CA PRO A 185 3.21 5.45 -15.10
C PRO A 185 2.63 4.58 -13.98
N GLY A 186 3.39 4.37 -12.91
CA GLY A 186 2.89 3.62 -11.76
C GLY A 186 1.70 4.33 -11.13
N PHE A 187 0.73 3.60 -10.58
CA PHE A 187 -0.46 4.24 -9.99
C PHE A 187 -0.05 5.15 -8.83
N TRP A 188 0.95 4.69 -8.06
CA TRP A 188 1.53 5.37 -6.92
C TRP A 188 2.58 6.42 -7.28
N GLU A 189 2.93 6.55 -8.57
CA GLU A 189 3.81 7.61 -9.05
C GLU A 189 3.18 8.97 -8.71
N ASP A 190 4.02 9.88 -8.20
CA ASP A 190 3.66 11.18 -7.61
C ASP A 190 2.76 11.18 -6.35
N LYS A 191 2.26 10.01 -5.93
CA LYS A 191 1.40 9.86 -4.73
C LYS A 191 2.20 9.39 -3.51
N ALA A 192 3.23 8.60 -3.74
CA ALA A 192 4.14 8.09 -2.72
C ALA A 192 5.59 8.11 -3.24
N ASP A 193 6.53 8.05 -2.31
CA ASP A 193 7.97 8.00 -2.60
C ASP A 193 8.56 6.62 -2.29
N VAL A 194 7.91 5.84 -1.41
CA VAL A 194 8.34 4.50 -1.00
C VAL A 194 7.15 3.55 -0.98
N GLU A 195 7.37 2.31 -1.40
CA GLU A 195 6.47 1.18 -1.20
C GLU A 195 7.16 0.16 -0.28
N ILE A 196 6.38 -0.42 0.61
CA ILE A 196 6.77 -1.49 1.52
C ILE A 196 5.79 -2.62 1.24
N GLU A 197 6.23 -3.58 0.45
CA GLU A 197 5.41 -4.75 0.13
C GLU A 197 5.44 -5.71 1.32
N LEU A 198 4.25 -6.15 1.74
CA LEU A 198 4.09 -7.06 2.86
C LEU A 198 4.17 -8.51 2.41
N CYS A 199 4.54 -9.37 3.34
CA CYS A 199 4.47 -10.81 3.16
C CYS A 199 3.04 -11.24 2.82
N ALA A 200 2.91 -12.06 1.77
CA ALA A 200 1.66 -12.68 1.37
C ALA A 200 1.81 -14.20 1.29
N HIS A 201 0.67 -14.89 1.31
CA HIS A 201 0.63 -16.33 1.05
C HIS A 201 0.81 -16.60 -0.44
N GLY A 202 1.68 -17.53 -0.82
CA GLY A 202 1.79 -18.00 -2.19
C GLY A 202 3.20 -18.41 -2.61
N PRO A 203 3.33 -19.20 -3.69
CA PRO A 203 4.62 -19.57 -4.24
C PRO A 203 5.35 -18.33 -4.79
N GLY A 204 6.58 -18.10 -4.33
CA GLY A 204 7.47 -17.05 -4.87
C GLY A 204 7.47 -15.72 -4.12
N LEU A 205 6.60 -15.53 -3.12
CA LEU A 205 6.53 -14.32 -2.28
C LEU A 205 7.05 -14.61 -0.86
N LEU A 206 8.24 -15.21 -0.78
CA LEU A 206 8.74 -15.79 0.47
C LEU A 206 9.40 -14.74 1.36
N CYS A 207 8.77 -14.42 2.48
CA CYS A 207 9.37 -13.56 3.49
C CYS A 207 10.39 -14.24 4.38
N THR A 208 10.28 -15.55 4.62
CA THR A 208 11.32 -16.34 5.31
C THR A 208 11.23 -17.85 5.02
N GLY A 209 10.23 -18.31 4.24
CA GLY A 209 10.13 -19.70 3.78
C GLY A 209 8.81 -19.99 3.06
N VAL A 210 8.71 -21.17 2.43
CA VAL A 210 7.61 -21.62 1.54
C VAL A 210 6.23 -21.67 2.22
N ASN A 211 6.15 -21.49 3.55
CA ASN A 211 4.92 -21.62 4.33
C ASN A 211 4.67 -20.44 5.29
N ASP A 212 5.32 -19.29 5.09
CA ASP A 212 5.07 -18.18 6.00
C ASP A 212 3.66 -17.61 5.86
N PRO A 213 3.02 -17.23 6.98
CA PRO A 213 1.75 -16.54 6.94
C PRO A 213 1.93 -15.13 6.38
N SER A 214 0.86 -14.59 5.78
CA SER A 214 0.76 -13.16 5.48
C SER A 214 1.09 -12.32 6.72
N ALA A 215 1.55 -11.08 6.51
CA ALA A 215 1.82 -10.15 7.60
C ALA A 215 0.62 -10.02 8.55
N THR A 216 0.85 -10.28 9.84
CA THR A 216 -0.19 -10.17 10.87
C THR A 216 -0.54 -8.72 11.16
N GLU A 217 -1.73 -8.45 11.69
CA GLU A 217 -2.13 -7.09 12.07
C GLU A 217 -1.19 -6.44 13.10
N ALA A 218 -0.60 -7.24 13.99
CA ALA A 218 0.41 -6.75 14.94
C ALA A 218 1.70 -6.30 14.21
N GLN A 219 2.18 -7.09 13.25
CA GLN A 219 3.35 -6.72 12.43
C GLN A 219 3.08 -5.48 11.58
N LYS A 220 1.88 -5.39 10.98
CA LYS A 220 1.44 -4.19 10.26
C LYS A 220 1.46 -2.96 11.15
N GLN A 221 0.95 -3.06 12.38
CA GLN A 221 0.99 -1.96 13.34
C GLN A 221 2.41 -1.58 13.74
N ASP A 222 3.29 -2.56 13.99
CA ASP A 222 4.70 -2.29 14.32
C ASP A 222 5.41 -1.53 13.19
N ILE A 223 5.12 -1.88 11.93
CA ILE A 223 5.65 -1.17 10.74
C ILE A 223 5.13 0.28 10.71
N VAL A 224 3.83 0.50 10.92
CA VAL A 224 3.22 1.84 10.95
C VAL A 224 3.80 2.70 12.08
N ASP A 225 3.92 2.15 13.28
CA ASP A 225 4.51 2.83 14.43
C ASP A 225 5.98 3.19 14.15
N ARG A 226 6.73 2.28 13.53
CA ARG A 226 8.12 2.52 13.14
C ARG A 226 8.22 3.64 12.11
N LEU A 227 7.33 3.68 11.12
CA LEU A 227 7.29 4.72 10.07
C LEU A 227 6.98 6.10 10.65
N TRP A 228 5.97 6.22 11.53
CA TRP A 228 5.67 7.50 12.18
C TRP A 228 6.78 8.00 13.12
N GLY A 229 7.65 7.10 13.58
CA GLY A 229 8.87 7.46 14.31
C GLY A 229 10.01 7.99 13.44
N ILE A 230 9.85 8.08 12.12
CA ILE A 230 10.88 8.58 11.19
C ILE A 230 10.55 10.02 10.79
N ASP A 231 11.47 10.95 11.09
CA ASP A 231 11.37 12.33 10.66
C ASP A 231 11.26 12.41 9.13
N GLY A 232 10.29 13.18 8.65
CA GLY A 232 10.03 13.39 7.23
C GLY A 232 8.90 12.56 6.64
N VAL A 233 8.36 11.56 7.37
CA VAL A 233 7.13 10.85 6.95
C VAL A 233 5.92 11.79 7.06
N GLU A 234 5.26 12.03 5.92
CA GLU A 234 4.08 12.92 5.84
C GLU A 234 2.77 12.13 5.87
N LYS A 235 2.69 11.06 5.07
CA LYS A 235 1.51 10.20 4.96
C LYS A 235 1.91 8.75 4.76
N ILE A 236 1.07 7.85 5.27
CA ILE A 236 1.13 6.43 5.03
C ILE A 236 -0.21 6.03 4.42
N TYR A 237 -0.18 5.37 3.28
CA TYR A 237 -1.34 4.73 2.66
C TYR A 237 -1.23 3.23 2.83
N PHE A 238 -2.35 2.56 3.05
CA PHE A 238 -2.43 1.10 3.05
C PHE A 238 -3.19 0.63 1.81
N GLU A 239 -2.49 -0.10 0.95
CA GLU A 239 -3.06 -0.78 -0.20
C GLU A 239 -3.46 -2.20 0.20
N ASP A 240 -4.76 -2.45 0.26
CA ASP A 240 -5.29 -3.79 0.46
C ASP A 240 -5.29 -4.59 -0.86
N ARG A 241 -5.54 -5.89 -0.73
CA ARG A 241 -5.59 -6.83 -1.87
C ARG A 241 -6.58 -6.43 -2.96
N ALA A 242 -7.72 -5.85 -2.58
CA ALA A 242 -8.76 -5.46 -3.53
C ALA A 242 -8.30 -4.27 -4.38
N HIS A 243 -7.59 -3.32 -3.77
CA HIS A 243 -6.97 -2.23 -4.49
C HIS A 243 -5.80 -2.70 -5.35
N THR A 244 -4.94 -3.61 -4.87
CA THR A 244 -3.88 -4.24 -5.66
C THR A 244 -4.44 -4.87 -6.94
N GLU A 245 -5.54 -5.63 -6.83
CA GLU A 245 -6.23 -6.23 -7.98
C GLU A 245 -6.79 -5.18 -8.92
N LYS A 246 -7.37 -4.09 -8.40
CA LYS A 246 -7.86 -2.96 -9.20
C LYS A 246 -6.71 -2.31 -10.00
N VAL A 247 -5.56 -2.10 -9.37
CA VAL A 247 -4.35 -1.57 -10.02
C VAL A 247 -3.84 -2.52 -11.09
N ARG A 248 -3.77 -3.83 -10.80
CA ARG A 248 -3.37 -4.84 -11.78
C ARG A 248 -4.29 -4.85 -13.00
N ARG A 249 -5.62 -4.82 -12.80
CA ARG A 249 -6.61 -4.77 -13.90
C ARG A 249 -6.49 -3.51 -14.75
N HIS A 250 -6.17 -2.36 -14.14
CA HIS A 250 -5.97 -1.13 -14.88
C HIS A 250 -4.81 -1.23 -15.90
N TYR A 251 -3.77 -1.99 -15.56
CA TYR A 251 -2.65 -2.26 -16.47
C TYR A 251 -2.83 -3.51 -17.34
N ALA A 252 -3.79 -4.37 -16.99
CA ALA A 252 -4.17 -5.48 -17.84
C ALA A 252 -4.79 -4.89 -19.12
N ALA A 253 -4.20 -5.25 -20.25
CA ALA A 253 -4.75 -4.84 -21.52
C ALA A 253 -6.15 -5.42 -21.73
N PRO A 254 -7.12 -4.65 -22.26
CA PRO A 254 -8.37 -5.23 -22.73
C PRO A 254 -8.07 -6.24 -23.87
N GLY A 255 -8.88 -7.29 -23.94
CA GLY A 255 -8.88 -8.23 -25.05
C GLY A 255 -9.19 -7.54 -26.39
N PRO A 256 -8.91 -8.20 -27.53
CA PRO A 256 -9.17 -7.63 -28.86
C PRO A 256 -10.65 -7.31 -29.14
N ASP A 257 -11.57 -7.95 -28.42
CA ASP A 257 -13.02 -7.71 -28.44
C ASP A 257 -13.49 -6.75 -27.34
N GLY A 258 -12.57 -6.15 -26.58
CA GLY A 258 -12.89 -5.31 -25.43
C GLY A 258 -13.32 -6.09 -24.19
N SER A 259 -13.28 -7.42 -24.20
CA SER A 259 -13.43 -8.22 -22.99
C SER A 259 -12.30 -7.90 -22.00
N GLU A 260 -12.57 -8.03 -20.70
CA GLU A 260 -11.46 -8.12 -19.75
C GLU A 260 -10.56 -9.26 -20.23
N ALA A 261 -9.25 -9.02 -20.40
CA ALA A 261 -8.34 -10.06 -20.85
C ALA A 261 -8.60 -11.32 -20.02
N PRO A 262 -8.79 -12.49 -20.67
CA PRO A 262 -9.02 -13.72 -19.94
C PRO A 262 -7.91 -13.84 -18.90
N ALA A 263 -8.32 -14.18 -17.68
CA ALA A 263 -7.48 -14.30 -16.49
C ALA A 263 -6.47 -15.46 -16.60
N ASP A 264 -6.01 -15.77 -17.81
CA ASP A 264 -5.50 -17.08 -18.17
C ASP A 264 -4.07 -17.28 -17.64
N ASP A 265 -3.91 -18.49 -17.09
CA ASP A 265 -2.68 -19.24 -16.81
C ASP A 265 -1.96 -19.02 -15.47
N GLY A 266 -2.19 -17.91 -14.77
CA GLY A 266 -1.42 -17.63 -13.54
C GLY A 266 -1.94 -16.47 -12.69
N VAL A 267 -3.23 -16.15 -12.80
CA VAL A 267 -3.82 -15.07 -12.02
C VAL A 267 -3.79 -15.43 -10.55
N LEU A 268 -2.98 -14.68 -9.80
CA LEU A 268 -3.01 -14.65 -8.36
C LEU A 268 -4.47 -14.50 -7.92
N THR A 269 -4.95 -15.43 -7.13
CA THR A 269 -6.20 -15.25 -6.39
C THR A 269 -6.08 -14.01 -5.50
N LEU A 270 -7.22 -13.44 -5.10
CA LEU A 270 -7.19 -12.28 -4.20
C LEU A 270 -6.37 -12.57 -2.92
N ASP A 271 -6.35 -13.83 -2.48
CA ASP A 271 -5.57 -14.25 -1.31
C ASP A 271 -4.06 -14.34 -1.53
N GLU A 272 -3.64 -14.45 -2.79
CA GLU A 272 -2.24 -14.44 -3.24
C GLU A 272 -1.76 -13.02 -3.58
N MET A 273 -2.66 -12.03 -3.63
CA MET A 273 -2.27 -10.63 -3.79
C MET A 273 -1.56 -10.13 -2.53
N THR A 274 -0.53 -9.31 -2.77
CA THR A 274 0.20 -8.62 -1.72
C THR A 274 -0.55 -7.38 -1.26
N GLU A 275 -0.41 -7.10 0.03
CA GLU A 275 -0.77 -5.83 0.62
C GLU A 275 0.49 -4.98 0.71
N SER A 276 0.36 -3.66 0.68
CA SER A 276 1.52 -2.77 0.71
C SER A 276 1.23 -1.51 1.51
N PHE A 277 2.28 -0.96 2.14
CA PHE A 277 2.25 0.43 2.60
C PHE A 277 2.95 1.32 1.59
N TYR A 278 2.31 2.44 1.25
CA TYR A 278 2.91 3.49 0.43
C TYR A 278 3.13 4.74 1.26
N VAL A 279 4.36 5.25 1.25
CA VAL A 279 4.78 6.33 2.15
C VAL A 279 5.11 7.57 1.34
N ARG A 280 4.46 8.69 1.69
CA ARG A 280 4.76 10.03 1.17
C ARG A 280 5.74 10.72 2.12
N LEU A 281 6.78 11.32 1.56
CA LEU A 281 7.82 11.97 2.34
C LEU A 281 7.87 13.47 2.06
N SER A 282 8.04 14.24 3.13
CA SER A 282 8.41 15.66 3.06
C SER A 282 9.92 15.86 2.86
N ASP A 283 10.75 14.88 3.28
CA ASP A 283 12.19 14.82 3.01
C ASP A 283 12.57 13.47 2.38
N ARG A 284 13.04 13.50 1.13
CA ARG A 284 13.46 12.30 0.40
C ARG A 284 14.70 11.61 0.98
N ARG A 285 15.45 12.25 1.87
CA ARG A 285 16.54 11.60 2.60
C ARG A 285 16.03 10.49 3.53
N ALA A 286 14.76 10.54 3.95
CA ALA A 286 14.14 9.52 4.77
C ALA A 286 14.00 8.16 4.05
N ILE A 287 14.05 8.11 2.71
CA ILE A 287 13.98 6.86 1.93
C ILE A 287 15.06 5.86 2.39
N GLU A 288 16.30 6.32 2.54
CA GLU A 288 17.44 5.50 2.98
C GLU A 288 17.26 4.97 4.41
N ILE A 289 16.67 5.79 5.28
CA ILE A 289 16.38 5.43 6.67
C ILE A 289 15.27 4.37 6.70
N ILE A 290 14.21 4.55 5.91
CA ILE A 290 13.11 3.61 5.78
C ILE A 290 13.64 2.27 5.26
N GLY A 291 14.36 2.24 4.13
CA GLY A 291 14.93 1.01 3.58
C GLY A 291 15.78 0.24 4.61
N ARG A 292 16.68 0.92 5.32
CA ARG A 292 17.52 0.25 6.33
C ARG A 292 16.78 -0.18 7.59
N SER A 293 15.71 0.51 7.97
CA SER A 293 15.03 0.29 9.25
C SER A 293 13.79 -0.61 9.14
N ILE A 294 13.19 -0.71 7.96
CA ILE A 294 11.95 -1.45 7.71
C ILE A 294 12.20 -2.79 7.03
N THR A 295 13.18 -2.89 6.11
CA THR A 295 13.36 -4.09 5.26
C THR A 295 13.56 -5.40 6.04
N ASP A 296 14.14 -5.35 7.24
CA ASP A 296 14.36 -6.53 8.09
C ASP A 296 13.27 -6.71 9.17
N MET A 297 12.20 -5.91 9.14
CA MET A 297 11.08 -6.07 10.07
C MET A 297 10.23 -7.30 9.71
N PRO A 298 9.71 -8.04 10.71
CA PRO A 298 8.78 -9.14 10.45
C PRO A 298 7.55 -8.67 9.67
N GLY A 299 7.15 -9.42 8.63
CA GLY A 299 6.00 -9.06 7.79
C GLY A 299 6.35 -8.20 6.56
N VAL A 300 7.61 -7.82 6.36
CA VAL A 300 8.07 -7.06 5.18
C VAL A 300 8.73 -7.99 4.16
N HIS A 301 8.28 -7.93 2.91
CA HIS A 301 8.87 -8.63 1.77
C HIS A 301 10.04 -7.83 1.18
N PHE A 302 9.78 -6.59 0.76
CA PHE A 302 10.80 -5.65 0.34
C PHE A 302 10.36 -4.20 0.58
N VAL A 303 11.31 -3.29 0.46
CA VAL A 303 11.06 -1.85 0.40
C VAL A 303 11.59 -1.34 -0.93
N LYS A 304 10.81 -0.57 -1.68
CA LYS A 304 11.26 0.04 -2.94
C LYS A 304 10.95 1.52 -3.04
N ARG A 305 11.82 2.25 -3.72
CA ARG A 305 11.53 3.63 -4.13
C ARG A 305 10.48 3.63 -5.26
N ILE A 306 9.50 4.52 -5.16
CA ILE A 306 8.56 4.80 -6.26
C ILE A 306 9.17 5.83 -7.22
N GLY A 307 9.00 5.62 -8.52
CA GLY A 307 9.49 6.51 -9.57
C GLY A 307 11.00 6.44 -9.84
N ALA A 308 11.69 5.41 -9.34
CA ALA A 308 13.01 5.04 -9.84
C ALA A 308 12.82 4.20 -11.11
N ALA A 309 13.16 4.77 -12.26
CA ALA A 309 13.29 4.06 -13.54
C ALA A 309 14.75 4.17 -14.01
#